data_AF-A0A4Y9RHX5-F1
#
_entry.id   AF-A0A4Y9RHX5-F1
#
_cell.length_a   1.000
_cell.length_b   1.000
_cell.length_c   1.000
_cell.angle_alpha   90.00
_cell.angle_beta   90.00
_cell.angle_gamma   90.00
#
_symmetry.space_group_name_H-M   'P 1'
#
loop_
_entity.id
_entity.type
_entity.pdbx_description
1 polymer ?
#
loop_
_entity_poly.entity_id
_entity_poly.type
_entity_poly.pdbx_seq_one_letter_code
_entity_poly.pdbx_strand_id
1 'polypeptide(L)'
;MRLSLEILTKRPMLTRPSVILAYYADDGLLDIADGLRPVEGVVAVPWIPKSADGWIQRWGPIIHGQASQPAASLISDTVVVRALERLTRTINLSTGLLNASDKKKADETLRILRAKGHADPSNQIQSWAIRNGWKADYAKDLETLSKRVWALTTKPSLSKIENAEERYARWTE
;
A
#
# COMPACT_ATOMS: atom_id res chain seq x y z
N MET A 1 33.07 -10.46 -4.98
CA MET A 1 31.81 -10.07 -4.30
C MET A 1 31.82 -10.68 -2.90
N ARG A 2 31.79 -9.88 -1.84
CA ARG A 2 31.81 -10.37 -0.44
C ARG A 2 30.38 -10.30 0.10
N LEU A 3 29.78 -11.46 0.34
CA LEU A 3 28.49 -11.56 1.02
C LEU A 3 28.73 -11.55 2.54
N SER A 4 28.00 -10.71 3.26
CA SER A 4 28.00 -10.65 4.73
C SER A 4 26.61 -11.01 5.23
N LEU A 5 26.53 -11.94 6.18
CA LEU A 5 25.30 -12.29 6.87
C LEU A 5 25.30 -11.59 8.24
N GLU A 6 24.24 -10.83 8.51
CA GLU A 6 24.06 -10.12 9.78
C GLU A 6 22.69 -10.49 10.36
N ILE A 7 22.64 -10.78 11.67
CA ILE A 7 21.38 -11.02 12.37
C ILE A 7 20.80 -9.67 12.78
N LEU A 8 19.60 -9.38 12.30
CA LEU A 8 18.89 -8.15 12.58
C LEU A 8 17.86 -8.39 13.69
N THR A 9 18.13 -7.89 14.89
CA THR A 9 17.21 -8.01 16.05
C THR A 9 16.35 -6.76 16.28
N LYS A 10 16.66 -5.65 15.60
CA LYS A 10 15.93 -4.37 15.60
C LYS A 10 15.84 -3.85 14.16
N ARG A 11 14.90 -2.93 13.85
CA ARG A 11 14.83 -2.28 12.52
C ARG A 11 16.17 -1.59 12.20
N PRO A 12 17.01 -2.17 11.32
CA PRO A 12 18.32 -1.59 11.05
C PRO A 12 18.19 -0.45 10.06
N MET A 13 19.15 0.47 10.12
CA MET A 13 19.41 1.36 8.99
C MET A 13 20.34 0.62 8.03
N LEU A 14 19.81 0.20 6.88
CA LEU A 14 20.62 -0.44 5.85
C LEU A 14 21.46 0.63 5.13
N THR A 15 22.76 0.39 5.01
CA THR A 15 23.70 1.31 4.34
C THR A 15 24.04 0.88 2.92
N ARG A 16 23.61 -0.32 2.52
CA ARG A 16 23.85 -0.92 1.20
C ARG A 16 22.60 -1.68 0.75
N PRO A 17 22.40 -1.84 -0.57
CA PRO A 17 21.35 -2.71 -1.09
C PRO A 17 21.51 -4.13 -0.54
N SER A 18 20.43 -4.66 0.03
CA SER A 18 20.46 -5.93 0.76
C SER A 18 19.24 -6.80 0.45
N VAL A 19 19.45 -8.13 0.46
CA VAL A 19 18.36 -9.11 0.49
C VAL A 19 18.05 -9.47 1.93
N ILE A 20 16.76 -9.43 2.31
CA ILE A 20 16.30 -9.75 3.64
C ILE A 20 15.80 -11.19 3.68
N LEU A 21 16.34 -12.01 4.58
CA LEU A 21 15.86 -13.35 4.86
C LEU A 21 15.03 -13.33 6.15
N ALA A 22 13.71 -13.48 6.02
CA ALA A 22 12.77 -13.42 7.13
C ALA A 22 12.32 -14.84 7.53
N TYR A 23 12.82 -15.32 8.67
CA TYR A 23 12.37 -16.58 9.27
C TYR A 23 11.15 -16.36 10.16
N TYR A 24 10.30 -17.39 10.25
CA TYR A 24 9.01 -17.33 10.95
C TYR A 24 8.12 -16.20 10.41
N ALA A 25 8.19 -15.99 9.09
CA ALA A 25 7.55 -14.86 8.45
C ALA A 25 6.02 -14.89 8.59
N ASP A 26 5.48 -13.77 9.04
CA ASP A 26 4.07 -13.40 8.95
C ASP A 26 3.94 -12.05 8.23
N ASP A 27 2.72 -11.65 7.90
CA ASP A 27 2.46 -10.37 7.22
C ASP A 27 3.02 -9.17 7.99
N GLY A 28 3.02 -9.20 9.34
CA GLY A 28 3.54 -8.13 10.16
C GLY A 28 5.06 -7.96 10.06
N LEU A 29 5.81 -9.06 10.12
CA LEU A 29 7.26 -9.06 9.92
C LEU A 29 7.63 -8.66 8.48
N LEU A 30 6.86 -9.14 7.50
CA LEU A 30 7.10 -8.83 6.10
C LEU A 30 6.77 -7.38 5.75
N ASP A 31 5.76 -6.77 6.39
CA ASP A 31 5.48 -5.34 6.32
C ASP A 31 6.67 -4.50 6.85
N ILE A 32 7.38 -4.99 7.88
CA ILE A 32 8.61 -4.35 8.38
C ILE A 32 9.73 -4.49 7.35
N ALA A 33 9.92 -5.68 6.79
CA ALA A 33 10.93 -5.95 5.76
C ALA A 33 10.72 -5.07 4.52
N ASP A 34 9.48 -4.96 4.04
CA ASP A 34 9.05 -4.10 2.94
C ASP A 34 9.32 -2.61 3.23
N GLY A 35 9.41 -2.21 4.50
CA GLY A 35 9.71 -0.85 4.93
C GLY A 35 11.21 -0.52 5.02
N LEU A 36 12.09 -1.52 4.97
CA LEU A 36 13.53 -1.30 5.00
C LEU A 36 14.02 -0.75 3.66
N ARG A 37 15.03 0.12 3.70
CA ARG A 37 15.63 0.74 2.51
C ARG A 37 17.15 0.88 2.71
N PRO A 38 17.97 0.59 1.69
CA PRO A 38 17.61 0.03 0.38
C PRO A 38 17.53 -1.52 0.42
N VAL A 39 16.34 -2.09 0.11
CA VAL A 39 16.13 -3.54 0.00
C VAL A 39 16.03 -3.93 -1.47
N GLU A 40 16.77 -4.96 -1.88
CA GLU A 40 16.72 -5.52 -3.25
C GLU A 40 15.76 -6.70 -3.39
N GLY A 41 15.46 -7.37 -2.28
CA GLY A 41 14.52 -8.49 -2.26
C GLY A 41 14.27 -9.01 -0.86
N VAL A 42 13.17 -9.73 -0.70
CA VAL A 42 12.79 -10.40 0.55
C VAL A 42 12.57 -11.87 0.24
N VAL A 43 13.24 -12.73 1.02
CA VAL A 43 13.01 -14.18 1.04
C VAL A 43 12.26 -14.48 2.33
N ALA A 44 11.00 -14.90 2.20
CA ALA A 44 10.14 -15.22 3.33
C ALA A 44 10.14 -16.73 3.60
N VAL A 45 10.35 -17.12 4.86
CA VAL A 45 10.24 -18.50 5.34
C VAL A 45 9.16 -18.53 6.43
N PRO A 46 7.86 -18.63 6.05
CA PRO A 46 6.76 -18.72 7.00
C PRO A 46 6.79 -20.07 7.74
N TRP A 47 6.39 -20.06 9.01
CA TRP A 47 6.25 -21.28 9.82
C TRP A 47 4.80 -21.72 9.93
N ILE A 48 3.88 -20.77 10.06
CA ILE A 48 2.45 -21.02 10.22
C ILE A 48 1.80 -20.98 8.83
N PRO A 49 0.99 -21.99 8.44
CA PRO A 49 0.25 -21.93 7.19
C PRO A 49 -0.58 -20.65 7.10
N LYS A 50 -0.56 -20.00 5.94
CA LYS A 50 -1.30 -18.77 5.63
C LYS A 50 -0.90 -17.50 6.38
N SER A 51 0.15 -17.52 7.20
CA SER A 51 0.59 -16.33 7.95
C SER A 51 1.13 -15.19 7.08
N ALA A 52 1.51 -15.50 5.83
CA ALA A 52 2.07 -14.56 4.86
C ALA A 52 1.16 -14.39 3.61
N ASP A 53 -0.10 -14.82 3.66
CA ASP A 53 -1.01 -14.79 2.50
C ASP A 53 -1.24 -13.36 2.00
N GLY A 54 -1.31 -12.37 2.90
CA GLY A 54 -1.44 -10.96 2.52
C GLY A 54 -0.24 -10.46 1.72
N TRP A 55 0.97 -10.80 2.17
CA TRP A 55 2.21 -10.47 1.48
C TRP A 55 2.34 -11.22 0.14
N ILE A 56 1.93 -12.49 0.08
CA ILE A 56 1.88 -13.27 -1.16
C ILE A 56 0.93 -12.62 -2.17
N GLN A 57 -0.28 -12.26 -1.76
CA GLN A 57 -1.26 -11.58 -2.63
C GLN A 57 -0.74 -10.22 -3.11
N ARG A 58 -0.01 -9.50 -2.25
CA ARG A 58 0.58 -8.19 -2.57
C ARG A 58 1.63 -8.27 -3.66
N TRP A 59 2.61 -9.16 -3.49
CA TRP A 59 3.81 -9.17 -4.32
C TRP A 59 3.80 -10.21 -5.43
N GLY A 60 2.96 -11.25 -5.34
CA GLY A 60 3.02 -12.41 -6.23
C GLY A 60 4.43 -13.03 -6.25
N PRO A 61 5.01 -13.37 -5.08
CA PRO A 61 6.38 -13.85 -5.00
C PRO A 61 6.53 -15.22 -5.68
N ILE A 62 7.77 -15.57 -6.03
CA ILE A 62 8.10 -16.92 -6.47
C ILE A 62 8.01 -17.85 -5.26
N ILE A 63 7.09 -18.81 -5.30
CA ILE A 63 6.94 -19.83 -4.26
C ILE A 63 7.75 -21.05 -4.68
N HIS A 64 8.68 -21.48 -3.81
CA HIS A 64 9.52 -22.64 -4.10
C HIS A 64 8.66 -23.90 -4.36
N GLY A 65 8.96 -24.61 -5.45
CA GLY A 65 8.20 -25.79 -5.86
C GLY A 65 6.88 -25.49 -6.59
N GLN A 66 6.54 -24.22 -6.83
CA GLN A 66 5.38 -23.82 -7.62
C GLN A 66 5.81 -23.10 -8.91
N ALA A 67 4.94 -23.15 -9.92
CA ALA A 67 5.15 -22.37 -11.13
C ALA A 67 5.05 -20.87 -10.82
N SER A 68 5.94 -20.07 -11.41
CA SER A 68 5.89 -18.61 -11.27
C SER A 68 4.55 -18.08 -11.81
N GLN A 69 3.86 -17.30 -10.99
CA GLN A 69 2.63 -16.60 -11.40
C GLN A 69 2.92 -15.11 -11.56
N PRO A 70 2.32 -14.43 -12.55
CA PRO A 70 2.44 -12.99 -12.67
C PRO A 70 1.75 -12.32 -11.47
N ALA A 71 2.34 -11.22 -10.97
CA ALA A 71 1.74 -10.45 -9.88
C ALA A 71 0.36 -9.93 -10.30
N ALA A 72 -0.68 -10.30 -9.55
CA ALA A 72 -2.04 -9.83 -9.81
C ALA A 72 -2.16 -8.32 -9.61
N SER A 73 -3.08 -7.70 -10.36
CA SER A 73 -3.49 -6.32 -10.09
C SER A 73 -4.27 -6.28 -8.78
N LEU A 74 -3.80 -5.48 -7.83
CA LEU A 74 -4.46 -5.35 -6.51
C LEU A 74 -5.81 -4.64 -6.60
N ILE A 75 -5.92 -3.66 -7.50
CA ILE A 75 -7.14 -2.88 -7.72
C ILE A 75 -7.40 -2.90 -9.22
N SER A 76 -8.55 -3.46 -9.63
CA SER A 76 -8.92 -3.58 -11.05
C SER A 76 -9.40 -2.26 -11.66
N ASP A 77 -9.92 -1.35 -10.84
CA ASP A 77 -10.43 -0.06 -11.27
C ASP A 77 -9.28 0.93 -11.54
N THR A 78 -9.02 1.21 -12.82
CA THR A 78 -7.90 2.06 -13.25
C THR A 78 -8.05 3.51 -12.80
N VAL A 79 -9.28 4.01 -12.65
CA VAL A 79 -9.54 5.38 -12.18
C VAL A 79 -9.19 5.50 -10.70
N VAL A 80 -9.55 4.48 -9.89
CA VAL A 80 -9.11 4.39 -8.49
C VAL A 80 -7.59 4.37 -8.40
N VAL A 81 -6.91 3.53 -9.21
CA VAL A 81 -5.44 3.47 -9.22
C VAL A 81 -4.82 4.83 -9.55
N ARG A 82 -5.26 5.49 -10.63
CA ARG A 82 -4.75 6.82 -11.03
C ARG A 82 -4.98 7.89 -9.95
N ALA A 83 -6.13 7.85 -9.27
CA ALA A 83 -6.41 8.75 -8.16
C ALA A 83 -5.45 8.52 -6.98
N LEU A 84 -5.18 7.27 -6.64
CA LEU A 84 -4.24 6.91 -5.57
C LEU A 84 -2.78 7.21 -5.93
N GLU A 85 -2.38 7.02 -7.19
CA GLU A 85 -1.06 7.45 -7.69
C GLU A 85 -0.89 8.95 -7.57
N ARG A 86 -1.92 9.72 -7.97
CA ARG A 86 -1.89 11.18 -7.87
C ARG A 86 -1.82 11.63 -6.41
N LEU A 87 -2.58 10.99 -5.52
CA LEU A 87 -2.52 11.24 -4.08
C LEU A 87 -1.10 10.98 -3.55
N THR A 88 -0.52 9.82 -3.89
CA THR A 88 0.83 9.39 -3.48
C THR A 88 1.91 10.40 -3.89
N ARG A 89 1.80 11.00 -5.09
CA ARG A 89 2.73 12.04 -5.56
C ARG A 89 2.56 13.41 -4.88
N THR A 90 1.42 13.64 -4.20
CA THR A 90 1.04 14.96 -3.68
C THR A 90 1.20 15.08 -2.15
N ILE A 91 1.24 13.96 -1.45
CA ILE A 91 1.40 13.91 0.01
C ILE A 91 2.85 13.64 0.41
N ASN A 92 3.21 13.96 1.65
CA ASN A 92 4.50 13.56 2.17
C ASN A 92 4.45 12.14 2.78
N LEU A 93 5.01 11.15 2.07
CA LEU A 93 5.08 9.75 2.52
C LEU A 93 5.90 9.54 3.80
N SER A 94 6.78 10.49 4.16
CA SER A 94 7.55 10.41 5.41
C SER A 94 6.67 10.61 6.65
N THR A 95 5.58 11.36 6.51
CA THR A 95 4.60 11.67 7.56
C THR A 95 3.25 10.97 7.36
N GLY A 96 3.00 10.42 6.18
CA GLY A 96 1.72 9.76 5.86
C GLY A 96 0.53 10.69 6.05
N LEU A 97 -0.51 10.21 6.74
CA LEU A 97 -1.74 10.97 7.01
C LEU A 97 -1.74 11.70 8.36
N LEU A 98 -0.57 11.86 8.99
CA LEU A 98 -0.43 12.62 10.24
C LEU A 98 -0.59 14.13 10.03
N ASN A 99 -0.24 14.63 8.84
CA ASN A 99 -0.46 16.02 8.47
C ASN A 99 -1.94 16.25 8.09
N ALA A 100 -2.57 17.28 8.68
CA ALA A 100 -3.97 17.61 8.42
C ALA A 100 -4.28 17.90 6.94
N SER A 101 -3.36 18.53 6.21
CA SER A 101 -3.50 18.80 4.78
C SER A 101 -3.48 17.51 3.96
N ASP A 102 -2.54 16.60 4.24
CA ASP A 102 -2.44 15.33 3.52
C ASP A 102 -3.62 14.40 3.83
N LYS A 103 -4.06 14.38 5.09
CA LYS A 103 -5.29 13.69 5.49
C LYS A 103 -6.53 14.23 4.78
N LYS A 104 -6.65 15.56 4.66
CA LYS A 104 -7.74 16.21 3.92
C LYS A 104 -7.71 15.81 2.44
N LYS A 105 -6.55 15.87 1.79
CA LYS A 105 -6.40 15.44 0.37
C LYS A 105 -6.80 13.97 0.18
N ALA A 106 -6.40 13.09 1.09
CA ALA A 106 -6.75 11.68 1.06
C ALA A 106 -8.27 11.48 1.22
N ASP A 107 -8.89 12.08 2.24
CA ASP A 107 -10.34 11.99 2.48
C ASP A 107 -11.14 12.52 1.28
N GLU A 108 -10.77 13.67 0.73
CA GLU A 108 -11.41 14.23 -0.46
C GLU A 108 -11.28 13.31 -1.68
N THR A 109 -10.09 12.74 -1.92
CA THR A 109 -9.85 11.83 -3.05
C THR A 109 -10.76 10.61 -2.95
N LEU A 110 -10.82 9.97 -1.78
CA LEU A 110 -11.65 8.79 -1.54
C LEU A 110 -13.15 9.14 -1.64
N ARG A 111 -13.57 10.33 -1.16
CA ARG A 111 -14.95 10.81 -1.29
C ARG A 111 -15.35 11.08 -2.74
N ILE A 112 -14.46 11.64 -3.57
CA ILE A 112 -14.72 11.82 -5.00
C ILE A 112 -14.96 10.46 -5.65
N LEU A 113 -14.06 9.49 -5.44
CA LEU A 113 -14.20 8.13 -5.98
C LEU A 113 -15.52 7.48 -5.55
N ARG A 114 -15.85 7.56 -4.25
CA ARG A 114 -17.13 7.04 -3.75
C ARG A 114 -18.33 7.75 -4.38
N ALA A 115 -18.31 9.07 -4.50
CA ALA A 115 -19.41 9.83 -5.08
C ALA A 115 -19.58 9.55 -6.59
N LYS A 116 -18.51 9.15 -7.28
CA LYS A 116 -18.58 8.77 -8.71
C LYS A 116 -18.97 7.30 -8.93
N GLY A 117 -19.14 6.52 -7.87
CA GLY A 117 -19.73 5.18 -7.92
C GLY A 117 -18.72 4.05 -8.09
N HIS A 118 -17.44 4.30 -7.81
CA HIS A 118 -16.41 3.25 -7.85
C HIS A 118 -16.63 2.18 -6.77
N ALA A 119 -16.32 0.93 -7.11
CA ALA A 119 -16.39 -0.20 -6.19
C ALA A 119 -15.43 0.01 -5.00
N ASP A 120 -15.75 -0.59 -3.85
CA ASP A 120 -14.94 -0.48 -2.63
C ASP A 120 -13.57 -1.16 -2.79
N PRO A 121 -12.46 -0.41 -2.85
CA PRO A 121 -11.12 -0.96 -2.96
C PRO A 121 -10.45 -1.10 -1.59
N SER A 122 -11.18 -0.84 -0.49
CA SER A 122 -10.58 -0.65 0.83
C SER A 122 -9.76 -1.85 1.29
N ASN A 123 -10.20 -3.08 1.03
CA ASN A 123 -9.45 -4.29 1.37
C ASN A 123 -8.10 -4.44 0.65
N GLN A 124 -7.88 -3.70 -0.44
CA GLN A 124 -6.67 -3.76 -1.26
C GLN A 124 -5.79 -2.51 -1.13
N ILE A 125 -6.31 -1.44 -0.51
CA ILE A 125 -5.62 -0.14 -0.42
C ILE A 125 -4.32 -0.22 0.38
N GLN A 126 -4.28 -0.97 1.49
CA GLN A 126 -3.04 -1.10 2.26
C GLN A 126 -1.94 -1.72 1.40
N SER A 127 -2.23 -2.85 0.76
CA SER A 127 -1.28 -3.56 -0.10
C SER A 127 -0.86 -2.71 -1.31
N TRP A 128 -1.81 -1.99 -1.91
CA TRP A 128 -1.52 -1.08 -3.01
C TRP A 128 -0.58 0.06 -2.56
N ALA A 129 -0.83 0.66 -1.40
CA ALA A 129 -0.04 1.76 -0.87
C ALA A 129 1.40 1.30 -0.52
N ILE A 130 1.56 0.12 0.10
CA ILE A 130 2.89 -0.45 0.39
C ILE A 130 3.69 -0.65 -0.90
N ARG A 131 3.08 -1.21 -1.96
CA ARG A 131 3.74 -1.33 -3.28
C ARG A 131 4.14 0.01 -3.88
N ASN A 132 3.42 1.08 -3.54
CA ASN A 132 3.67 2.44 -4.00
C ASN A 132 4.52 3.26 -3.01
N GLY A 133 5.28 2.60 -2.13
CA GLY A 133 6.31 3.23 -1.30
C GLY A 133 5.82 3.80 0.03
N TRP A 134 4.56 3.57 0.40
CA TRP A 134 4.08 3.95 1.72
C TRP A 134 4.66 3.02 2.79
N LYS A 135 4.94 3.57 3.98
CA LYS A 135 5.22 2.74 5.16
C LYS A 135 3.94 1.99 5.55
N ALA A 136 4.08 0.75 6.02
CA ALA A 136 2.95 -0.11 6.38
C ALA A 136 1.95 0.55 7.35
N ASP A 137 2.44 1.25 8.37
CA ASP A 137 1.58 1.96 9.34
C ASP A 137 0.72 3.04 8.64
N TYR A 138 1.32 3.83 7.74
CA TYR A 138 0.60 4.87 7.00
C TYR A 138 -0.33 4.30 5.92
N ALA A 139 0.04 3.17 5.32
CA ALA A 139 -0.83 2.44 4.40
C ALA A 139 -2.07 1.89 5.12
N LYS A 140 -1.92 1.41 6.35
CA LYS A 140 -3.02 0.97 7.21
C LYS A 140 -3.94 2.13 7.64
N ASP A 141 -3.37 3.31 7.88
CA ASP A 141 -4.17 4.52 8.13
C ASP A 141 -5.03 4.89 6.90
N LEU A 142 -4.44 4.81 5.71
CA LEU A 142 -5.16 5.05 4.44
C LEU A 142 -6.27 4.02 4.22
N GLU A 143 -6.00 2.73 4.48
CA GLU A 143 -7.01 1.67 4.47
C GLU A 143 -8.16 1.98 5.42
N THR A 144 -7.84 2.35 6.66
CA THR A 144 -8.82 2.67 7.70
C THR A 144 -9.72 3.85 7.29
N LEU A 145 -9.10 4.89 6.71
CA LEU A 145 -9.83 6.03 6.16
C LEU A 145 -10.74 5.61 4.99
N SER A 146 -10.24 4.77 4.10
CA SER A 146 -11.01 4.21 2.99
C SER A 146 -12.22 3.44 3.48
N LYS A 147 -12.06 2.47 4.39
CA LYS A 147 -13.17 1.70 4.97
C LYS A 147 -14.24 2.62 5.54
N ARG A 148 -13.84 3.70 6.23
CA ARG A 148 -14.77 4.70 6.75
C ARG A 148 -15.51 5.46 5.64
N VAL A 149 -14.80 5.89 4.60
CA VAL A 149 -15.42 6.58 3.47
C VAL A 149 -16.37 5.65 2.74
N TRP A 150 -16.03 4.38 2.50
CA TRP A 150 -16.87 3.36 1.85
C TRP A 150 -17.95 2.73 2.77
N ALA A 151 -17.95 3.03 4.07
CA ALA A 151 -19.05 2.71 4.98
C ALA A 151 -20.09 3.83 5.18
N LEU A 152 -19.90 5.04 4.63
CA LEU A 152 -20.90 6.13 4.68
C LEU A 152 -22.28 5.65 4.18
N THR A 153 -23.35 6.02 4.88
CA THR A 153 -24.72 5.66 4.49
C THR A 153 -25.23 6.49 3.32
N THR A 154 -24.76 7.73 3.22
CA THR A 154 -25.15 8.68 2.18
C THR A 154 -24.02 8.90 1.18
N LYS A 155 -24.40 9.24 -0.06
CA LYS A 155 -23.47 9.64 -1.10
C LYS A 155 -22.74 10.94 -0.66
N PRO A 156 -21.39 10.99 -0.68
CA PRO A 156 -20.67 12.20 -0.34
C PRO A 156 -21.04 13.37 -1.28
N SER A 157 -21.23 14.56 -0.72
CA SER A 157 -21.38 15.78 -1.51
C SER A 157 -20.02 16.28 -1.99
N LEU A 158 -19.94 16.64 -3.28
CA LEU A 158 -18.73 17.18 -3.90
C LEU A 158 -18.67 18.72 -3.86
N SER A 159 -19.76 19.41 -3.47
CA SER A 159 -19.82 20.88 -3.53
C SER A 159 -18.82 21.59 -2.62
N LYS A 160 -18.30 20.90 -1.59
CA LYS A 160 -17.30 21.43 -0.65
C LYS A 160 -15.87 21.02 -0.98
N ILE A 161 -15.67 20.20 -2.01
CA ILE A 161 -14.38 19.70 -2.42
C ILE A 161 -13.90 20.53 -3.59
N GLU A 162 -12.78 21.22 -3.39
CA GLU A 162 -12.20 22.09 -4.41
C GLU A 162 -11.80 21.30 -5.66
N ASN A 163 -12.22 21.81 -6.82
CA ASN A 163 -11.93 21.26 -8.15
C ASN A 163 -12.25 19.75 -8.27
N ALA A 164 -13.30 19.27 -7.59
CA ALA A 164 -13.64 17.84 -7.54
C ALA A 164 -13.85 17.22 -8.94
N GLU A 165 -14.54 17.93 -9.83
CA GLU A 165 -14.82 17.47 -11.19
C GLU A 165 -13.54 17.45 -12.05
N GLU A 166 -12.71 18.48 -11.97
CA GLU A 166 -11.43 18.53 -12.70
C GLU A 166 -10.45 17.46 -12.20
N ARG A 167 -10.40 17.24 -10.88
CA ARG A 167 -9.60 16.17 -10.28
C ARG A 167 -10.03 14.82 -10.83
N TYR A 168 -11.33 14.58 -10.87
CA TYR A 168 -11.90 13.35 -11.39
C TYR A 168 -11.61 13.15 -12.89
N ALA A 169 -11.78 14.19 -13.71
CA ALA A 169 -11.50 14.14 -15.15
C ALA A 169 -10.06 13.69 -15.45
N ARG A 170 -9.08 14.21 -14.67
CA ARG A 170 -7.67 13.80 -14.79
C ARG A 170 -7.38 12.35 -14.42
N TRP A 171 -8.29 11.67 -13.73
CA TRP A 171 -8.16 10.25 -13.42
C TRP A 171 -8.81 9.36 -14.49
N THR A 172 -9.72 9.92 -15.29
CA THR A 172 -10.42 9.20 -16.36
C THR A 172 -9.69 9.26 -17.70
N GLU A 173 -8.85 10.28 -17.92
CA GLU A 173 -7.90 10.37 -19.04
C GLU A 173 -6.83 9.28 -18.96
#